data_AF-A0AAD8WF67-F1
#
_entry.id   AF-A0AAD8WF67-F1
#
_cell.length_a   1.000
_cell.length_b   1.000
_cell.length_c   1.000
_cell.angle_alpha   90.00
_cell.angle_beta   90.00
_cell.angle_gamma   90.00
#
_symmetry.space_group_name_H-M   'P 1'
#
loop_
_entity.id
_entity.type
_entity.pdbx_description
1 polymer ?
#
loop_
_entity_poly.entity_id
_entity_poly.type
_entity_poly.pdbx_seq_one_letter_code
_entity_poly.pdbx_strand_id
1 'polypeptide(L)'
;MAWGGLFLSLGRPSSEQQKSCLASASGFNYDASLHGASTPKSATALTSEDTDRALADRGFSVNRSRVLVGSGADAFVRAKSALLSWKHLALGWAEVDPDTPVKTGARFCICYKEVVPWVMFPLEIAYVTDDNSGSERANGGGVFAFGSGTLQGHLLAGEERFSVQVDSEEQVWYEVFSFSKPAHPLSALCYPYVQFRQRHFARESAKAVLRHVADRSTPPH
;
A
#
# COMPACT_ATOMS: atom_id res chain seq x y z
N MET A 1 -23.55 -1.05 -6.99
CA MET A 1 -23.76 -1.56 -8.36
C MET A 1 -22.47 -1.38 -9.14
N ALA A 2 -22.11 -2.33 -10.01
CA ALA A 2 -20.97 -2.19 -10.91
C ALA A 2 -21.41 -1.35 -12.13
N TRP A 3 -20.79 -0.20 -12.38
CA TRP A 3 -21.06 0.63 -13.56
C TRP A 3 -19.76 0.78 -14.35
N GLY A 4 -19.72 0.24 -15.57
CA GLY A 4 -18.49 0.23 -16.38
C GLY A 4 -17.31 -0.51 -15.75
N GLY A 5 -17.57 -1.48 -14.85
CA GLY A 5 -16.52 -2.19 -14.09
C GLY A 5 -16.10 -1.51 -12.78
N LEU A 6 -16.66 -0.34 -12.45
CA LEU A 6 -16.42 0.38 -11.20
C LEU A 6 -17.49 0.05 -10.16
N PHE A 7 -17.08 -0.26 -8.94
CA PHE A 7 -17.98 -0.56 -7.82
C PHE A 7 -18.32 0.69 -7.02
N LEU A 8 -19.57 1.14 -7.15
CA LEU A 8 -20.08 2.35 -6.50
C LEU A 8 -21.09 2.04 -5.39
N SER A 9 -21.03 2.82 -4.30
CA SER A 9 -21.99 2.80 -3.20
C SER A 9 -22.34 4.21 -2.71
N LEU A 10 -23.62 4.49 -2.45
CA LEU A 10 -24.06 5.80 -1.94
C LEU A 10 -23.66 6.03 -0.47
N GLY A 11 -23.47 4.94 0.28
CA GLY A 11 -22.97 4.95 1.66
C GLY A 11 -21.66 4.17 1.78
N ARG A 12 -21.10 4.14 3.00
CA ARG A 12 -19.90 3.35 3.30
C ARG A 12 -20.13 1.90 2.85
N PRO A 13 -19.24 1.30 2.03
CA PRO A 13 -19.49 -0.04 1.50
C PRO A 13 -19.62 -1.10 2.59
N SER A 14 -20.70 -1.88 2.56
CA SER A 14 -20.88 -3.01 3.47
C SER A 14 -19.92 -4.15 3.15
N SER A 15 -19.67 -5.06 4.11
CA SER A 15 -18.85 -6.25 3.88
C SER A 15 -19.39 -7.11 2.73
N GLU A 16 -20.71 -7.14 2.50
CA GLU A 16 -21.32 -7.84 1.37
C GLU A 16 -20.99 -7.18 0.03
N GLN A 17 -21.03 -5.84 -0.03
CA GLN A 17 -20.66 -5.09 -1.24
C GLN A 17 -19.18 -5.30 -1.58
N GLN A 18 -18.31 -5.31 -0.56
CA GLN A 18 -16.88 -5.58 -0.72
C GLN A 18 -16.64 -7.02 -1.21
N LYS A 19 -17.32 -8.02 -0.63
CA LYS A 19 -17.26 -9.41 -1.10
C LYS A 19 -17.72 -9.55 -2.55
N SER A 20 -18.80 -8.85 -2.93
CA SER A 20 -19.30 -8.85 -4.31
C SER A 20 -18.29 -8.22 -5.28
N CYS A 21 -17.64 -7.11 -4.89
CA CYS A 21 -16.55 -6.49 -5.65
C CYS A 21 -15.41 -7.50 -5.89
N LEU A 22 -14.93 -8.15 -4.82
CA LEU A 22 -13.84 -9.13 -4.89
C LEU A 22 -14.19 -10.38 -5.70
N ALA A 23 -15.42 -10.87 -5.60
CA ALA A 23 -15.88 -12.04 -6.36
C ALA A 23 -15.91 -11.79 -7.87
N SER A 24 -16.12 -10.53 -8.29
CA SER A 24 -16.10 -10.14 -9.70
C SER A 24 -14.68 -9.86 -10.22
N ALA A 25 -13.73 -9.59 -9.32
CA ALA A 25 -12.36 -9.26 -9.66
C ALA A 25 -11.60 -10.55 -9.97
N SER A 26 -11.11 -10.67 -11.21
CA SER A 26 -10.36 -11.85 -11.65
C SER A 26 -8.91 -11.82 -11.13
N GLY A 27 -7.93 -11.83 -12.02
CA GLY A 27 -6.51 -11.74 -11.66
C GLY A 27 -6.01 -10.30 -11.63
N PHE A 28 -4.69 -10.17 -11.44
CA PHE A 28 -3.99 -8.91 -11.63
C PHE A 28 -4.23 -8.33 -13.03
N ASN A 29 -4.41 -7.02 -13.12
CA ASN A 29 -4.68 -6.30 -14.38
C ASN A 29 -3.43 -5.64 -14.99
N TYR A 30 -2.24 -6.10 -14.59
CA TYR A 30 -0.94 -5.64 -15.08
C TYR A 30 0.00 -6.82 -15.34
N ASP A 31 1.07 -6.58 -16.12
CA ASP A 31 1.95 -7.62 -16.66
C ASP A 31 2.48 -8.57 -15.58
N ALA A 32 2.37 -9.88 -15.82
CA ALA A 32 2.83 -10.92 -14.88
C ALA A 32 4.32 -10.79 -14.50
N SER A 33 5.15 -10.30 -15.43
CA SER A 33 6.57 -9.98 -15.19
C SER A 33 6.81 -8.92 -14.10
N LEU A 34 5.78 -8.15 -13.73
CA LEU A 34 5.86 -7.08 -12.73
C LEU A 34 5.25 -7.47 -11.39
N HIS A 35 4.69 -8.68 -11.24
CA HIS A 35 4.14 -9.12 -9.96
C HIS A 35 5.27 -9.22 -8.94
N GLY A 36 5.17 -8.46 -7.85
CA GLY A 36 6.22 -8.33 -6.85
C GLY A 36 7.39 -7.41 -7.25
N ALA A 37 7.29 -6.65 -8.35
CA ALA A 37 8.34 -5.73 -8.76
C ALA A 37 8.62 -4.61 -7.75
N SER A 38 7.68 -4.35 -6.83
CA SER A 38 7.90 -3.39 -5.73
C SER A 38 8.68 -3.96 -4.54
N THR A 39 8.98 -5.26 -4.51
CA THR A 39 9.65 -5.93 -3.38
C THR A 39 10.95 -5.20 -3.02
N PRO A 40 11.20 -4.89 -1.74
CA PRO A 40 12.45 -4.27 -1.33
C PRO A 40 13.63 -5.18 -1.71
N LYS A 41 14.53 -4.68 -2.55
CA LYS A 41 15.86 -5.28 -2.71
C LYS A 41 16.69 -4.71 -1.55
N SER A 42 17.18 -5.55 -0.62
CA SER A 42 18.09 -5.30 0.54
C SER A 42 18.22 -3.86 1.12
N ALA A 43 18.36 -3.72 2.44
CA ALA A 43 18.50 -2.41 3.13
C ALA A 43 19.59 -1.46 2.57
N THR A 44 20.59 -1.99 1.86
CA THR A 44 21.66 -1.24 1.17
C THR A 44 21.34 -0.83 -0.27
N ALA A 45 20.33 -1.43 -0.90
CA ALA A 45 19.84 -1.02 -2.21
C ALA A 45 18.84 0.12 -2.05
N LEU A 46 19.35 1.24 -1.53
CA LEU A 46 18.78 2.56 -1.77
C LEU A 46 18.57 2.72 -3.28
N THR A 47 17.32 2.93 -3.66
CA THR A 47 16.94 3.76 -4.82
C THR A 47 17.62 3.38 -6.13
N SER A 48 17.27 2.27 -6.77
CA SER A 48 17.64 2.15 -8.19
C SER A 48 16.73 3.07 -8.98
N GLU A 49 17.18 4.30 -9.26
CA GLU A 49 16.60 5.16 -10.31
C GLU A 49 16.38 4.36 -11.61
N ASP A 50 17.19 3.33 -11.84
CA ASP A 50 17.04 2.36 -12.93
C ASP A 50 15.73 1.57 -12.89
N THR A 51 15.25 1.16 -11.71
CA THR A 51 13.93 0.48 -11.60
C THR A 51 12.81 1.48 -11.89
N ASP A 52 12.92 2.71 -11.40
CA ASP A 52 11.91 3.75 -11.66
C ASP A 52 11.88 4.13 -13.14
N ARG A 53 13.06 4.23 -13.77
CA ARG A 53 13.21 4.47 -15.21
C ARG A 53 12.66 3.32 -16.04
N ALA A 54 12.99 2.07 -15.68
CA ALA A 54 12.45 0.89 -16.37
C ALA A 54 10.92 0.80 -16.27
N LEU A 55 10.33 1.24 -15.16
CA LEU A 55 8.88 1.35 -15.01
C LEU A 55 8.30 2.49 -15.86
N ALA A 56 8.97 3.64 -15.89
CA ALA A 56 8.58 4.80 -16.70
C ALA A 56 8.63 4.48 -18.21
N ASP A 57 9.66 3.77 -18.68
CA ASP A 57 9.79 3.31 -20.07
C ASP A 57 8.66 2.37 -20.49
N ARG A 58 8.02 1.71 -19.51
CA ARG A 58 6.82 0.88 -19.69
C ARG A 58 5.51 1.63 -19.48
N GLY A 59 5.57 2.95 -19.33
CA GLY A 59 4.43 3.85 -19.20
C GLY A 59 3.82 3.92 -17.80
N PHE A 60 4.51 3.46 -16.76
CA PHE A 60 4.05 3.58 -15.38
C PHE A 60 4.52 4.90 -14.75
N SER A 61 3.63 5.55 -14.02
CA SER A 61 4.03 6.62 -13.10
C SER A 61 4.47 6.00 -11.79
N VAL A 62 5.62 6.45 -11.28
CA VAL A 62 6.16 6.05 -9.98
C VAL A 62 5.85 7.11 -8.93
N ASN A 63 5.46 6.66 -7.74
CA ASN A 63 5.26 7.47 -6.54
C ASN A 63 6.08 6.85 -5.40
N ARG A 64 6.89 7.65 -4.72
CA ARG A 64 7.68 7.21 -3.57
C ARG A 64 7.63 8.27 -2.47
N SER A 65 7.34 7.84 -1.26
CA SER A 65 7.33 8.69 -0.07
C SER A 65 7.96 7.91 1.08
N ARG A 66 9.10 8.40 1.58
CA ARG A 66 9.83 7.80 2.68
C ARG A 66 9.93 8.81 3.82
N VAL A 67 9.60 8.39 5.04
CA VAL A 67 9.63 9.24 6.23
C VAL A 67 10.28 8.51 7.40
N LEU A 68 11.06 9.24 8.20
CA LEU A 68 11.59 8.75 9.47
C LEU A 68 10.43 8.72 10.49
N VAL A 69 10.13 7.55 11.05
CA VAL A 69 9.01 7.37 11.99
C VAL A 69 9.44 7.15 13.44
N GLY A 70 10.72 6.83 13.66
CA GLY A 70 11.27 6.64 15.00
C GLY A 70 12.67 6.03 14.96
N SER A 71 13.11 5.50 16.09
CA SER A 71 14.42 4.86 16.25
C SER A 71 14.30 3.63 17.15
N GLY A 72 15.09 2.60 16.87
CA GLY A 72 15.20 1.39 17.66
C GLY A 72 14.07 0.37 17.46
N ALA A 73 14.23 -0.78 18.12
CA ALA A 73 13.34 -1.94 17.97
C ALA A 73 11.88 -1.63 18.31
N ASP A 74 11.61 -0.88 19.38
CA ASP A 74 10.25 -0.52 19.78
C ASP A 74 9.50 0.26 18.70
N ALA A 75 10.17 1.22 18.05
CA ALA A 75 9.58 1.98 16.96
C ALA A 75 9.32 1.08 15.74
N PHE A 76 10.22 0.13 15.44
CA PHE A 76 10.02 -0.84 14.37
C PHE A 76 8.80 -1.73 14.63
N VAL A 77 8.66 -2.31 15.83
CA VAL A 77 7.52 -3.16 16.18
C VAL A 77 6.21 -2.37 16.10
N ARG A 78 6.18 -1.12 16.59
CA ARG A 78 5.00 -0.24 16.49
C ARG A 78 4.66 0.12 15.05
N ALA A 79 5.66 0.45 14.23
CA ALA A 79 5.44 0.77 12.83
C ALA A 79 4.94 -0.47 12.04
N LYS A 80 5.51 -1.65 12.31
CA LYS A 80 5.05 -2.93 11.76
C LYS A 80 3.60 -3.22 12.16
N SER A 81 3.24 -3.01 13.43
CA SER A 81 1.85 -3.22 13.89
C SER A 81 0.86 -2.26 13.23
N ALA A 82 1.27 -1.02 12.91
CA ALA A 82 0.46 -0.08 12.13
C ALA A 82 0.15 -0.61 10.71
N LEU A 83 1.06 -1.38 10.12
CA LEU A 83 0.86 -1.99 8.81
C LEU A 83 -0.05 -3.22 8.90
N LEU A 84 0.22 -4.10 9.85
CA LEU A 84 -0.58 -5.31 10.10
C LEU A 84 -2.04 -5.02 10.47
N SER A 85 -2.30 -3.88 11.13
CA SER A 85 -3.64 -3.45 11.54
C SER A 85 -4.24 -2.36 10.64
N TRP A 86 -3.69 -2.15 9.44
CA TRP A 86 -4.20 -1.22 8.42
C TRP A 86 -4.32 0.26 8.86
N LYS A 87 -3.63 0.70 9.92
CA LYS A 87 -3.71 2.08 10.44
C LYS A 87 -3.23 3.12 9.43
N HIS A 88 -2.24 2.77 8.62
CA HIS A 88 -1.73 3.59 7.52
C HIS A 88 -2.78 3.84 6.41
N LEU A 89 -3.85 3.05 6.38
CA LEU A 89 -4.99 3.18 5.47
C LEU A 89 -6.27 3.62 6.18
N ALA A 90 -6.27 3.83 7.50
CA ALA A 90 -7.44 4.24 8.28
C ALA A 90 -7.62 5.78 8.28
N LEU A 91 -7.82 6.37 7.10
CA LEU A 91 -7.77 7.83 6.89
C LEU A 91 -9.15 8.51 6.88
N GLY A 92 -10.22 7.74 7.07
CA GLY A 92 -11.62 8.21 7.05
C GLY A 92 -12.19 8.44 5.65
N TRP A 93 -11.35 8.76 4.67
CA TRP A 93 -11.68 8.84 3.24
C TRP A 93 -11.09 7.71 2.41
N ALA A 94 -10.18 6.94 2.99
CA ALA A 94 -9.70 5.66 2.48
C ALA A 94 -9.71 4.69 3.66
N GLU A 95 -10.02 3.42 3.41
CA GLU A 95 -10.06 2.36 4.42
C GLU A 95 -10.01 0.97 3.80
N VAL A 96 -9.53 0.02 4.59
CA VAL A 96 -9.57 -1.42 4.34
C VAL A 96 -10.29 -2.07 5.51
N ASP A 97 -10.97 -3.19 5.26
CA ASP A 97 -11.52 -4.02 6.33
C ASP A 97 -10.40 -4.44 7.30
N PRO A 98 -10.43 -4.02 8.58
CA PRO A 98 -9.34 -4.27 9.53
C PRO A 98 -9.10 -5.76 9.79
N ASP A 99 -10.08 -6.63 9.50
CA ASP A 99 -9.95 -8.08 9.65
C ASP A 99 -9.22 -8.73 8.46
N THR A 100 -8.86 -7.95 7.43
CA THR A 100 -8.10 -8.42 6.28
C THR A 100 -6.70 -8.87 6.72
N PRO A 101 -6.34 -10.16 6.57
CA PRO A 101 -4.99 -10.60 6.94
C PRO A 101 -3.95 -10.09 5.95
N VAL A 102 -2.85 -9.54 6.46
CA VAL A 102 -1.66 -9.20 5.64
C VAL A 102 -0.89 -10.49 5.33
N LYS A 103 -1.34 -11.22 4.30
CA LYS A 103 -0.73 -12.46 3.80
C LYS A 103 -0.78 -12.52 2.28
N THR A 104 0.21 -13.15 1.65
CA THR A 104 0.23 -13.38 0.20
C THR A 104 -1.06 -14.07 -0.27
N GLY A 105 -1.65 -13.56 -1.36
CA GLY A 105 -2.91 -14.02 -1.93
C GLY A 105 -4.17 -13.52 -1.22
N ALA A 106 -4.05 -12.78 -0.11
CA ALA A 106 -5.21 -12.14 0.50
C ALA A 106 -5.77 -11.06 -0.43
N ARG A 107 -7.07 -11.16 -0.73
CA ARG A 107 -7.81 -10.19 -1.54
C ARG A 107 -8.58 -9.24 -0.64
N PHE A 108 -8.57 -7.96 -1.00
CA PHE A 108 -9.25 -6.92 -0.24
C PHE A 108 -9.67 -5.75 -1.11
N CYS A 109 -10.58 -4.94 -0.60
CA CYS A 109 -10.99 -3.70 -1.25
C CYS A 109 -10.46 -2.50 -0.46
N ILE A 110 -9.87 -1.55 -1.16
CA ILE A 110 -9.78 -0.18 -0.62
C ILE A 110 -11.13 0.49 -0.90
N CYS A 111 -11.81 0.91 0.16
CA CYS A 111 -13.01 1.73 0.07
C CYS A 111 -12.60 3.20 0.15
N TYR A 112 -12.95 3.97 -0.87
CA TYR A 112 -12.48 5.32 -1.08
C TYR A 112 -13.65 6.29 -1.23
N LYS A 113 -13.59 7.44 -0.56
CA LYS A 113 -14.57 8.53 -0.63
C LYS A 113 -13.88 9.87 -0.89
N GLU A 114 -14.06 10.41 -2.09
CA GLU A 114 -13.66 11.80 -2.35
C GLU A 114 -14.79 12.78 -1.98
N VAL A 115 -15.99 12.55 -2.53
CA VAL A 115 -17.17 13.41 -2.31
C VAL A 115 -18.39 12.51 -2.08
N VAL A 116 -19.02 12.03 -3.17
CA VAL A 116 -20.05 10.98 -3.26
C VAL A 116 -20.06 10.52 -4.73
N PRO A 117 -20.23 9.23 -5.07
CA PRO A 117 -20.36 8.04 -4.20
C PRO A 117 -19.02 7.50 -3.67
N TRP A 118 -19.09 6.54 -2.74
CA TRP A 118 -17.97 5.68 -2.39
C TRP A 118 -17.59 4.78 -3.56
N VAL A 119 -16.29 4.55 -3.70
CA VAL A 119 -15.72 3.69 -4.73
C VAL A 119 -14.95 2.55 -4.04
N MET A 120 -15.07 1.34 -4.57
CA MET A 120 -14.26 0.20 -4.12
C MET A 120 -13.25 -0.17 -5.19
N PHE A 121 -12.01 -0.38 -4.76
CA PHE A 121 -10.92 -0.82 -5.62
C PHE A 121 -10.41 -2.18 -5.16
N PRO A 122 -10.51 -3.24 -5.98
CA PRO A 122 -10.07 -4.58 -5.60
C PRO A 122 -8.55 -4.74 -5.78
N LEU A 123 -7.90 -5.30 -4.77
CA LEU A 123 -6.47 -5.61 -4.74
C LEU A 123 -6.21 -7.01 -4.20
N GLU A 124 -5.02 -7.53 -4.46
CA GLU A 124 -4.50 -8.77 -3.87
C GLU A 124 -3.07 -8.53 -3.39
N ILE A 125 -2.74 -9.05 -2.20
CA ILE A 125 -1.37 -8.99 -1.66
C ILE A 125 -0.49 -9.94 -2.48
N ALA A 126 0.42 -9.38 -3.28
CA ALA A 126 1.30 -10.10 -4.18
C ALA A 126 2.47 -10.78 -3.43
N TYR A 127 2.96 -10.15 -2.36
CA TYR A 127 4.01 -10.71 -1.51
C TYR A 127 3.98 -10.08 -0.11
N VAL A 128 4.61 -10.78 0.84
CA VAL A 128 4.96 -10.27 2.17
C VAL A 128 6.43 -10.60 2.41
N THR A 129 7.19 -9.62 2.88
CA THR A 129 8.56 -9.75 3.36
C THR A 129 8.55 -9.46 4.85
N ASP A 130 8.99 -10.42 5.66
CA ASP A 130 9.14 -10.25 7.10
C ASP A 130 10.49 -10.84 7.51
N ASP A 131 11.52 -10.00 7.50
CA ASP A 131 12.85 -10.36 7.95
C ASP A 131 13.08 -9.75 9.34
N ASN A 132 12.88 -10.59 10.36
CA ASN A 132 13.15 -10.25 11.76
C ASN A 132 14.63 -10.51 12.15
N SER A 133 15.54 -10.79 11.20
CA SER A 133 16.96 -11.03 11.54
C SER A 133 17.66 -9.84 12.22
N GLY A 134 17.01 -8.68 12.25
CA GLY A 134 17.40 -7.50 13.05
C GLY A 134 17.09 -7.56 14.55
N SER A 135 16.28 -8.50 15.06
CA SER A 135 16.01 -8.60 16.51
C SER A 135 17.04 -9.42 17.29
N GLU A 136 17.82 -10.26 16.61
CA GLU A 136 18.89 -11.07 17.21
C GLU A 136 20.31 -10.54 16.91
N ARG A 137 20.44 -9.61 15.95
CA ARG A 137 21.73 -8.99 15.61
C ARG A 137 21.83 -7.63 16.29
N ALA A 138 22.93 -7.40 17.00
CA ALA A 138 23.26 -6.14 17.66
C ALA A 138 23.41 -4.92 16.72
N ASN A 139 23.17 -5.07 15.41
CA ASN A 139 23.25 -4.03 14.39
C ASN A 139 21.95 -4.05 13.56
N GLY A 140 21.12 -3.03 13.72
CA GLY A 140 19.75 -2.92 13.19
C GLY A 140 19.55 -3.27 11.71
N GLY A 141 18.77 -4.33 11.45
CA GLY A 141 18.52 -4.84 10.09
C GLY A 141 17.14 -5.46 9.90
N GLY A 142 16.11 -4.91 10.53
CA GLY A 142 14.73 -5.40 10.39
C GLY A 142 14.04 -4.84 9.16
N VAL A 143 13.35 -5.70 8.38
CA VAL A 143 12.52 -5.28 7.26
C VAL A 143 11.15 -5.94 7.35
N PHE A 144 10.10 -5.14 7.26
CA PHE A 144 8.75 -5.62 7.02
C PHE A 144 8.16 -4.89 5.82
N ALA A 145 7.63 -5.62 4.85
CA ALA A 145 6.97 -5.05 3.69
C ALA A 145 5.86 -5.96 3.18
N PHE A 146 4.85 -5.37 2.56
CA PHE A 146 3.96 -6.10 1.67
C PHE A 146 3.62 -5.23 0.48
N GLY A 147 3.44 -5.87 -0.68
CA GLY A 147 2.98 -5.23 -1.90
C GLY A 147 1.61 -5.76 -2.29
N SER A 148 0.70 -4.86 -2.66
CA SER A 148 -0.60 -5.18 -3.20
C SER A 148 -0.69 -4.80 -4.68
N GLY A 149 -1.07 -5.77 -5.50
CA GLY A 149 -1.32 -5.56 -6.93
C GLY A 149 -2.79 -5.24 -7.18
N THR A 150 -3.04 -4.39 -8.17
CA THR A 150 -4.40 -4.07 -8.61
C THR A 150 -5.04 -5.24 -9.36
N LEU A 151 -6.30 -5.54 -9.07
CA LEU A 151 -7.08 -6.57 -9.78
C LEU A 151 -7.95 -5.96 -10.89
N GLN A 152 -8.51 -6.81 -11.75
CA GLN A 152 -9.56 -6.38 -12.69
C GLN A 152 -10.73 -5.72 -11.94
N GLY A 153 -11.22 -4.60 -12.48
CA GLY A 153 -12.19 -3.71 -11.80
C GLY A 153 -11.55 -2.54 -11.05
N HIS A 154 -10.22 -2.51 -10.90
CA HIS A 154 -9.51 -1.34 -10.42
C HIS A 154 -9.34 -0.30 -11.54
N LEU A 155 -9.45 0.99 -11.20
CA LEU A 155 -9.21 2.09 -12.15
C LEU A 155 -7.76 2.21 -12.62
N LEU A 156 -6.83 1.51 -11.97
CA LEU A 156 -5.40 1.59 -12.21
C LEU A 156 -4.85 0.18 -12.39
N ALA A 157 -3.73 0.09 -13.10
CA ALA A 157 -2.95 -1.13 -13.26
C ALA A 157 -1.56 -0.89 -12.66
N GLY A 158 -1.17 -1.68 -11.66
CA GLY A 158 0.12 -1.56 -10.99
C GLY A 158 0.18 -2.21 -9.61
N GLU A 159 1.17 -1.82 -8.83
CA GLU A 159 1.44 -2.36 -7.50
C GLU A 159 1.79 -1.23 -6.51
N GLU A 160 1.36 -1.38 -5.26
CA GLU A 160 1.68 -0.49 -4.15
C GLU A 160 2.27 -1.27 -2.98
N ARG A 161 3.44 -0.85 -2.52
CA ARG A 161 4.15 -1.36 -1.36
C ARG A 161 4.04 -0.41 -0.19
N PHE A 162 3.83 -0.99 0.98
CA PHE A 162 4.06 -0.38 2.27
C PHE A 162 5.19 -1.13 2.96
N SER A 163 6.17 -0.41 3.51
CA SER A 163 7.27 -1.05 4.24
C SER A 163 7.77 -0.24 5.42
N VAL A 164 8.31 -0.96 6.40
CA VAL A 164 9.05 -0.45 7.54
C VAL A 164 10.44 -1.07 7.50
N GLN A 165 11.49 -0.24 7.57
CA GLN A 165 12.87 -0.69 7.53
C GLN A 165 13.68 -0.02 8.63
N VAL A 166 14.56 -0.77 9.27
CA VAL A 166 15.58 -0.25 10.18
C VAL A 166 16.89 -0.12 9.41
N ASP A 167 17.52 1.04 9.46
CA ASP A 167 18.86 1.23 8.88
C ASP A 167 19.98 0.97 9.90
N SER A 168 21.23 1.14 9.45
CA SER A 168 22.43 0.92 10.27
C SER A 168 22.58 1.89 11.45
N GLU A 169 21.86 3.00 11.45
CA GLU A 169 21.82 3.98 12.55
C GLU A 169 20.63 3.73 13.50
N GLU A 170 20.00 2.56 13.39
CA GLU A 170 18.77 2.19 14.11
C GLU A 170 17.58 3.10 13.81
N GLN A 171 17.63 3.88 12.73
CA GLN A 171 16.51 4.73 12.32
C GLN A 171 15.44 3.88 11.64
N VAL A 172 14.19 4.09 12.04
CA VAL A 172 13.04 3.37 11.52
C VAL A 172 12.35 4.22 10.46
N TRP A 173 12.35 3.71 9.24
CA TRP A 173 11.78 4.38 8.07
C TRP A 173 10.49 3.69 7.63
N TYR A 174 9.44 4.48 7.44
CA TYR A 174 8.25 4.05 6.71
C TYR A 174 8.33 4.52 5.26
N GLU A 175 8.01 3.63 4.32
CA GLU A 175 7.99 3.95 2.91
C GLU A 175 6.70 3.45 2.24
N VAL A 176 6.09 4.34 1.46
CA VAL A 176 5.09 4.04 0.43
C VAL A 176 5.78 4.10 -0.92
N PHE A 177 5.70 3.04 -1.70
CA PHE A 177 6.16 3.00 -3.08
C PHE A 177 5.06 2.43 -3.95
N SER A 178 4.68 3.12 -5.02
CA SER A 178 3.75 2.59 -6.00
C SER A 178 4.17 2.91 -7.41
N PHE A 179 3.86 1.99 -8.32
CA PHE A 179 3.89 2.26 -9.76
C PHE A 179 2.53 1.94 -10.34
N SER A 180 2.00 2.81 -11.18
CA SER A 180 0.68 2.59 -11.78
C SER A 180 0.48 3.35 -13.08
N LYS A 181 -0.40 2.83 -13.92
CA LYS A 181 -0.92 3.49 -15.12
C LYS A 181 -2.45 3.38 -15.18
N PRO A 182 -3.14 4.23 -15.95
CA PRO A 182 -4.58 4.11 -16.13
C PRO A 182 -4.99 2.74 -16.67
N ALA A 183 -6.02 2.15 -16.08
CA ALA A 183 -6.67 0.91 -16.56
C ALA A 183 -8.13 1.12 -16.97
N HIS A 184 -8.62 2.37 -16.90
CA HIS A 184 -10.01 2.71 -17.17
C HIS A 184 -10.11 4.11 -17.82
N PRO A 185 -11.07 4.38 -18.73
CA PRO A 185 -11.20 5.70 -19.38
C PRO A 185 -11.32 6.87 -18.40
N LEU A 186 -11.99 6.67 -17.26
CA LEU A 186 -12.09 7.69 -16.20
C LEU A 186 -10.71 8.06 -15.64
N SER A 187 -9.87 7.07 -15.30
CA SER A 187 -8.54 7.35 -14.77
C SER A 187 -7.58 7.86 -15.83
N ALA A 188 -7.79 7.54 -17.11
CA ALA A 188 -7.04 8.14 -18.20
C ALA A 188 -7.37 9.63 -18.36
N LEU A 189 -8.66 9.99 -18.30
CA LEU A 189 -9.13 11.37 -18.39
C LEU A 189 -8.66 12.24 -17.21
N CYS A 190 -8.66 11.68 -16.00
CA CYS A 190 -8.28 12.41 -14.78
C CYS A 190 -6.89 12.03 -14.23
N TYR A 191 -5.99 11.50 -15.08
CA TYR A 191 -4.73 10.91 -14.59
C TYR A 191 -3.85 11.86 -13.75
N PRO A 192 -3.66 13.14 -14.12
CA PRO A 192 -2.90 14.08 -13.28
C PRO A 192 -3.50 14.25 -11.88
N TYR A 193 -4.82 14.23 -11.78
CA TYR A 193 -5.52 14.27 -10.50
C TYR A 193 -5.32 12.97 -9.70
N VAL A 194 -5.36 11.81 -10.37
CA VAL A 194 -5.05 10.52 -9.72
C VAL A 194 -3.63 10.51 -9.15
N GLN A 195 -2.63 10.99 -9.91
CA GLN A 195 -1.25 11.11 -9.42
C GLN A 195 -1.15 12.05 -8.22
N PHE A 196 -1.88 13.17 -8.23
CA PHE A 196 -1.97 14.07 -7.07
C PHE A 196 -2.56 13.35 -5.85
N ARG A 197 -3.65 12.58 -6.02
CA ARG A 197 -4.29 11.82 -4.94
C ARG A 197 -3.39 10.70 -4.39
N GLN A 198 -2.62 10.01 -5.23
CA GLN A 198 -1.64 9.02 -4.78
C GLN A 198 -0.54 9.65 -3.90
N ARG A 199 -0.03 10.83 -4.29
CA ARG A 199 0.93 11.59 -3.47
C ARG A 199 0.31 12.10 -2.17
N HIS A 200 -0.95 12.53 -2.22
CA HIS A 200 -1.68 12.95 -1.02
C HIS A 200 -1.89 11.77 -0.06
N PHE A 201 -2.32 10.62 -0.59
CA PHE A 201 -2.44 9.38 0.17
C PHE A 201 -1.15 8.98 0.85
N ALA A 202 -0.03 8.94 0.12
CA ALA A 202 1.26 8.58 0.70
C ALA A 202 1.67 9.49 1.88
N ARG A 203 1.35 10.79 1.82
CA ARG A 203 1.60 11.75 2.90
C ARG A 203 0.70 11.53 4.12
N GLU A 204 -0.60 11.32 3.92
CA GLU A 204 -1.54 11.08 5.02
C GLU A 204 -1.30 9.72 5.68
N SER A 205 -0.96 8.71 4.87
CA SER A 205 -0.55 7.39 5.33
C SER A 205 0.70 7.47 6.22
N ALA A 206 1.71 8.22 5.79
CA ALA A 206 2.90 8.50 6.58
C ALA A 206 2.59 9.19 7.93
N LYS A 207 1.69 10.19 7.93
CA LYS A 207 1.24 10.85 9.17
C LYS A 207 0.51 9.88 10.10
N ALA A 208 -0.29 8.94 9.57
CA ALA A 208 -0.98 7.95 10.38
C ALA A 208 0.01 7.00 11.07
N VAL A 209 1.04 6.53 10.35
CA VAL A 209 2.11 5.69 10.94
C VAL A 209 2.88 6.48 12.00
N LEU A 210 3.26 7.73 11.73
CA LEU A 210 3.93 8.61 12.70
C LEU A 210 3.14 8.75 14.01
N ARG A 211 1.83 9.00 13.91
CA ARG A 211 0.94 9.10 15.08
C ARG A 211 0.88 7.79 15.85
N HIS A 212 0.77 6.65 15.16
CA HIS A 212 0.70 5.34 15.79
C HIS A 212 2.01 4.96 16.50
N VAL A 213 3.17 5.30 15.93
CA VAL A 213 4.47 5.08 16.57
C VAL A 213 4.66 5.98 17.79
N ALA A 214 4.21 7.24 17.72
CA ALA A 214 4.29 8.19 18.82
C ALA A 214 3.33 7.84 19.99
N ASP A 215 2.22 7.18 19.71
CA ASP A 215 1.26 6.77 20.73
C ASP A 215 1.79 5.57 21.55
N ARG A 216 2.28 5.87 22.75
CA ARG A 216 2.82 4.88 23.70
C ARG A 216 1.73 4.05 24.40
N SER A 217 0.46 4.46 24.30
CA SER A 217 -0.65 3.80 25.00
C SER A 217 -1.16 2.53 24.30
N THR A 218 -0.84 2.36 23.00
CA THR A 218 -1.17 1.15 22.25
C THR A 218 -0.02 0.14 22.39
N PRO A 219 -0.21 -1.02 23.07
CA PRO A 219 0.82 -2.05 23.11
C PRO A 219 1.01 -2.68 21.72
N PRO A 220 2.22 -3.12 21.36
CA PRO A 220 2.41 -3.96 20.18
C PRO A 220 1.70 -5.29 20.42
N HIS A 221 0.74 -5.63 19.55
CA HIS A 221 0.05 -6.92 19.54
C HIS A 221 0.86 -7.95 18.75
#